data_AF-A0A2J7QP32-F1
#
_entry.id   AF-A0A2J7QP32-F1
#
_cell.length_a   1.000
_cell.length_b   1.000
_cell.length_c   1.000
_cell.angle_alpha   90.00
_cell.angle_beta   90.00
_cell.angle_gamma   90.00
#
_symmetry.space_group_name_H-M   'P 1'
#
loop_
_entity.id
_entity.type
_entity.pdbx_description
1 polymer ?
#
loop_
_entity_poly.entity_id
_entity_poly.type
_entity_poly.pdbx_seq_one_letter_code
_entity_poly.pdbx_strand_id
1 'polypeptide(L)'
;MDFADREGIMIINECPGVDIGSYGFKDELLEAHKTALTRLHRRDKNRPSVVMWSVANEALTASPEAYGYFRDIADHMKALDISRPITMALNKPCNLDLAGEFMDVIGFNRYNAWYVNSGRTDTIIQNVKEEALNWHKKYNKPVLMTEYGGDTMAGLHLSPEYIWSEEYQVKLLSKHFEAFDQLRNESFFIGEMIWNFADFNTAQTYVRVGGNKKGVFTRDRQPKASAQLVRKRYWALAEELDSVTPPDDLSEYVHESHAKYLETGLPDVWVTSV
;
A
#
# COMPACT_ATOMS: atom_id res chain seq x y z
N MET A 1 17.61 5.92 1.77
CA MET A 1 17.77 4.65 1.06
C MET A 1 18.83 3.76 1.69
N ASP A 2 19.93 4.30 2.23
CA ASP A 2 20.94 3.49 2.95
C ASP A 2 20.33 2.53 3.99
N PHE A 3 19.35 2.99 4.78
CA PHE A 3 18.63 2.13 5.73
C PHE A 3 17.90 0.97 5.04
N ALA A 4 17.16 1.25 3.96
CA ALA A 4 16.46 0.20 3.21
C ALA A 4 17.44 -0.80 2.58
N ASP A 5 18.57 -0.33 2.05
CA ASP A 5 19.64 -1.19 1.53
C ASP A 5 20.20 -2.12 2.62
N ARG A 6 20.39 -1.60 3.84
CA ARG A 6 20.95 -2.35 4.97
C ARG A 6 19.98 -3.34 5.60
N GLU A 7 18.71 -2.95 5.75
CA GLU A 7 17.68 -3.76 6.40
C GLU A 7 16.93 -4.68 5.42
N GLY A 8 17.25 -4.65 4.13
CA GLY A 8 16.60 -5.49 3.12
C GLY A 8 15.16 -5.09 2.80
N ILE A 9 14.83 -3.80 2.89
CA ILE A 9 13.49 -3.28 2.56
C ILE A 9 13.44 -3.00 1.05
N MET A 10 12.59 -3.73 0.33
CA MET A 10 12.35 -3.48 -1.10
C MET A 10 11.59 -2.17 -1.33
N ILE A 11 12.03 -1.40 -2.32
CA ILE A 11 11.54 -0.07 -2.64
C ILE A 11 11.02 -0.03 -4.09
N ILE A 12 9.76 0.39 -4.24
CA ILE A 12 9.24 0.94 -5.48
C ILE A 12 9.55 2.43 -5.46
N ASN A 13 10.48 2.88 -6.29
CA ASN A 13 10.97 4.26 -6.26
C ASN A 13 10.26 5.12 -7.31
N GLU A 14 9.80 6.29 -6.91
CA GLU A 14 8.88 7.11 -7.68
C GLU A 14 9.42 8.53 -7.92
N CYS A 15 9.10 9.10 -9.08
CA CYS A 15 9.24 10.54 -9.32
C CYS A 15 7.92 11.26 -9.00
N PRO A 16 7.91 12.57 -8.68
CA PRO A 16 6.69 13.29 -8.29
C PRO A 16 5.73 13.58 -9.47
N GLY A 17 5.43 12.57 -10.30
CA GLY A 17 4.47 12.61 -11.41
C GLY A 17 3.05 12.30 -10.94
N VAL A 18 2.53 13.11 -10.01
CA VAL A 18 1.15 12.99 -9.51
C VAL A 18 0.19 13.77 -10.42
N ASP A 19 -0.98 13.21 -10.71
CA ASP A 19 -2.05 13.86 -11.48
C ASP A 19 -1.59 14.36 -12.88
N ILE A 20 -0.60 13.68 -13.48
CA ILE A 20 -0.07 14.00 -14.81
C ILE A 20 -1.21 14.00 -15.84
N GLY A 21 -1.26 15.06 -16.66
CA GLY A 21 -2.31 15.28 -17.65
C GLY A 21 -3.44 16.21 -17.19
N SER A 22 -3.50 16.60 -15.90
CA SER A 22 -4.55 17.51 -15.38
C SER A 22 -4.58 18.90 -16.06
N TYR A 23 -3.46 19.31 -16.67
CA TYR A 23 -3.35 20.54 -17.46
C TYR A 23 -3.00 20.26 -18.95
N GLY A 24 -3.30 19.05 -19.41
CA GLY A 24 -3.01 18.55 -20.76
C GLY A 24 -1.64 17.87 -20.89
N PHE A 25 -1.55 16.93 -21.84
CA PHE A 25 -0.32 16.20 -22.17
C PHE A 25 0.51 16.98 -23.22
N LYS A 26 1.17 18.04 -22.77
CA LYS A 26 2.02 18.91 -23.62
C LYS A 26 3.45 18.36 -23.72
N ASP A 27 4.15 18.68 -24.81
CA ASP A 27 5.55 18.27 -25.02
C ASP A 27 6.48 18.76 -23.89
N GLU A 28 6.28 19.98 -23.41
CA GLU A 28 7.02 20.56 -22.29
C GLU A 28 6.87 19.72 -21.00
N LEU A 29 5.66 19.19 -20.76
CA LEU A 29 5.38 18.30 -19.63
C LEU A 29 6.06 16.95 -19.83
N LEU A 30 6.06 16.40 -21.04
CA LEU A 30 6.73 15.14 -21.36
C LEU A 30 8.24 15.25 -21.09
N GLU A 31 8.88 16.31 -21.56
CA GLU A 31 10.31 16.53 -21.39
C GLU A 31 10.69 16.80 -19.92
N ALA A 32 9.86 17.56 -19.19
CA ALA A 32 10.04 17.75 -17.74
C ALA A 32 9.94 16.42 -16.98
N HIS A 33 8.98 15.57 -17.35
CA HIS A 33 8.77 14.27 -16.72
C HIS A 33 9.93 13.30 -17.00
N LYS A 34 10.35 13.17 -18.28
CA LYS A 34 11.55 12.40 -18.65
C LYS A 34 12.80 12.89 -17.90
N THR A 35 12.93 14.20 -17.73
CA THR A 35 14.04 14.80 -16.96
C THR A 35 13.99 14.39 -15.49
N ALA A 36 12.81 14.43 -14.85
CA ALA A 36 12.63 14.01 -13.46
C ALA A 36 12.97 12.52 -13.26
N LEU A 37 12.47 11.66 -14.15
CA LEU A 37 12.76 10.22 -14.15
C LEU A 37 14.25 9.94 -14.37
N THR A 38 14.89 10.64 -15.31
CA THR A 38 16.34 10.52 -15.54
C THR A 38 17.13 10.90 -14.30
N ARG A 39 16.72 11.95 -13.57
CA ARG A 39 17.36 12.38 -12.32
C ARG A 39 17.16 11.35 -11.22
N LEU A 40 15.96 10.80 -11.06
CA LEU A 40 15.65 9.74 -10.12
C LEU A 40 16.55 8.52 -10.36
N HIS A 41 16.54 8.00 -11.58
CA HIS A 41 17.37 6.86 -11.97
C HIS A 41 18.86 7.14 -11.75
N ARG A 42 19.38 8.27 -12.23
CA ARG A 42 20.81 8.62 -12.05
C ARG A 42 21.23 8.65 -10.59
N ARG A 43 20.37 9.14 -9.69
CA ARG A 43 20.62 9.20 -8.25
C ARG A 43 20.62 7.81 -7.61
N ASP A 44 19.68 6.94 -8.02
CA ASP A 44 19.31 5.75 -7.24
C ASP A 44 19.58 4.41 -7.95
N LYS A 45 20.09 4.40 -9.18
CA LYS A 45 20.34 3.17 -9.97
C LYS A 45 21.24 2.12 -9.30
N ASN A 46 22.13 2.57 -8.40
CA ASN A 46 23.05 1.69 -7.67
C ASN A 46 22.47 1.21 -6.33
N ARG A 47 21.20 1.52 -6.03
CA ARG A 47 20.53 1.10 -4.80
C ARG A 47 20.01 -0.33 -4.97
N PRO A 48 20.51 -1.32 -4.21
CA PRO A 48 19.98 -2.69 -4.27
C PRO A 48 18.55 -2.78 -3.73
N SER A 49 18.15 -1.89 -2.81
CA SER A 49 16.77 -1.86 -2.32
C SER A 49 15.75 -1.45 -3.38
N VAL A 50 16.16 -0.71 -4.42
CA VAL A 50 15.24 -0.30 -5.49
C VAL A 50 15.02 -1.48 -6.43
N VAL A 51 13.80 -2.02 -6.43
CA VAL A 51 13.42 -3.20 -7.23
C VAL A 51 12.51 -2.84 -8.40
N MET A 52 11.90 -1.65 -8.40
CA MET A 52 10.95 -1.22 -9.42
C MET A 52 10.90 0.30 -9.49
N TRP A 53 10.62 0.85 -10.68
CA TRP A 53 10.44 2.28 -10.91
C TRP A 53 8.97 2.62 -11.13
N SER A 54 8.36 3.43 -10.25
CA SER A 54 7.04 4.00 -10.50
C SER A 54 7.18 5.27 -11.32
N VAL A 55 6.53 5.31 -12.48
CA VAL A 55 6.63 6.46 -13.38
C VAL A 55 5.62 7.55 -13.08
N ALA A 56 4.47 7.23 -12.49
CA ALA A 56 3.45 8.22 -12.14
C ALA A 56 2.48 7.68 -11.09
N ASN A 57 1.72 8.59 -10.48
CA ASN A 57 0.65 8.28 -9.54
C ASN A 57 -0.63 9.02 -9.93
N GLU A 58 -1.73 8.27 -10.05
CA GLU A 58 -3.08 8.78 -10.28
C GLU A 58 -3.25 9.70 -11.50
N ALA A 59 -2.40 9.52 -12.52
CA ALA A 59 -2.44 10.28 -13.76
C ALA A 59 -3.79 10.16 -14.51
N LEU A 60 -4.05 11.08 -15.44
CA LEU A 60 -5.28 11.12 -16.23
C LEU A 60 -5.27 10.06 -17.36
N THR A 61 -5.13 8.79 -17.01
CA THR A 61 -4.85 7.69 -17.95
C THR A 61 -6.02 7.29 -18.85
N ALA A 62 -7.22 7.85 -18.61
CA ALA A 62 -8.40 7.62 -19.45
C ALA A 62 -8.52 8.61 -20.64
N SER A 63 -7.64 9.62 -20.73
CA SER A 63 -7.62 10.54 -21.87
C SER A 63 -6.86 9.89 -23.05
N PRO A 64 -7.34 10.02 -24.31
CA PRO A 64 -6.67 9.43 -25.47
C PRO A 64 -5.19 9.81 -25.62
N GLU A 65 -4.84 11.04 -25.25
CA GLU A 65 -3.49 11.57 -25.29
C GLU A 65 -2.53 10.85 -24.31
N ALA A 66 -3.07 10.24 -23.25
CA ALA A 66 -2.29 9.48 -22.27
C ALA A 66 -1.60 8.27 -22.90
N TYR A 67 -2.20 7.66 -23.93
CA TYR A 67 -1.63 6.48 -24.58
C TYR A 67 -0.25 6.77 -25.18
N GLY A 68 -0.15 7.80 -26.03
CA GLY A 68 1.12 8.21 -26.63
C GLY A 68 2.13 8.70 -25.59
N TYR A 69 1.65 9.49 -24.62
CA TYR A 69 2.51 10.02 -23.56
C TYR A 69 3.16 8.92 -22.72
N PHE A 70 2.38 7.94 -22.24
CA PHE A 70 2.92 6.90 -21.38
C PHE A 70 3.69 5.81 -22.11
N ARG A 71 3.44 5.61 -23.41
CA ARG A 71 4.36 4.86 -24.28
C ARG A 71 5.74 5.50 -24.26
N ASP A 72 5.82 6.80 -24.54
CA ASP A 72 7.10 7.52 -24.63
C ASP A 72 7.83 7.59 -23.27
N ILE A 73 7.08 7.65 -22.16
CA ILE A 73 7.65 7.54 -20.80
C ILE A 73 8.20 6.14 -20.52
N ALA A 74 7.47 5.09 -20.88
CA ALA A 74 7.91 3.71 -20.72
C ALA A 74 9.17 3.43 -21.56
N ASP A 75 9.18 3.85 -22.83
CA ASP A 75 10.33 3.72 -23.72
C ASP A 75 11.56 4.46 -23.15
N HIS A 76 11.36 5.67 -22.62
CA HIS A 76 12.42 6.44 -21.99
C HIS A 76 13.00 5.73 -20.76
N MET A 77 12.17 5.17 -19.88
CA MET A 77 12.65 4.41 -18.73
C MET A 77 13.35 3.13 -19.11
N LYS A 78 12.84 2.40 -20.11
CA LYS A 78 13.48 1.18 -20.63
C LYS A 78 14.81 1.48 -21.33
N ALA A 79 14.99 2.67 -21.90
CA ALA A 79 16.28 3.13 -22.40
C ALA A 79 17.29 3.45 -21.28
N LEU A 80 16.81 3.78 -20.08
CA LEU A 80 17.65 4.08 -18.91
C LEU A 80 18.04 2.83 -18.12
N ASP A 81 17.09 1.92 -17.89
CA ASP A 81 17.26 0.73 -17.04
C ASP A 81 16.36 -0.40 -17.53
N ILE A 82 16.96 -1.47 -18.07
CA ILE A 82 16.27 -2.72 -18.42
C ILE A 82 16.36 -3.78 -17.32
N SER A 83 17.09 -3.50 -16.24
CA SER A 83 17.33 -4.47 -15.15
C SER A 83 16.20 -4.51 -14.12
N ARG A 84 15.31 -3.51 -14.13
CA ARG A 84 14.20 -3.37 -13.18
C ARG A 84 12.89 -3.08 -13.92
N PRO A 85 11.77 -3.67 -13.50
CA PRO A 85 10.46 -3.38 -14.07
C PRO A 85 10.02 -1.95 -13.80
N ILE A 86 9.15 -1.44 -14.67
CA ILE A 86 8.42 -0.18 -14.44
C ILE A 86 6.96 -0.47 -14.03
N THR A 87 6.41 0.41 -13.19
CA THR A 87 5.01 0.41 -12.74
C THR A 87 4.45 1.83 -12.71
N MET A 88 3.17 1.93 -12.38
CA MET A 88 2.46 3.16 -12.13
C MET A 88 1.36 2.88 -11.11
N ALA A 89 1.04 3.84 -10.24
CA ALA A 89 -0.12 3.76 -9.37
C ALA A 89 -1.38 4.25 -10.11
N LEU A 90 -2.13 3.32 -10.72
CA LEU A 90 -3.31 3.62 -11.54
C LEU A 90 -4.56 3.85 -10.69
N ASN A 91 -5.38 4.85 -11.02
CA ASN A 91 -6.65 5.13 -10.34
C ASN A 91 -7.88 5.01 -11.23
N LYS A 92 -7.75 4.68 -12.52
CA LYS A 92 -8.90 4.42 -13.40
C LYS A 92 -9.21 2.93 -13.44
N PRO A 93 -10.49 2.53 -13.60
CA PRO A 93 -10.82 1.14 -13.86
C PRO A 93 -10.12 0.64 -15.13
N CYS A 94 -9.76 -0.65 -15.18
CA CYS A 94 -8.94 -1.20 -16.26
C CYS A 94 -9.57 -1.04 -17.66
N ASN A 95 -10.89 -0.92 -17.78
CA ASN A 95 -11.59 -0.72 -19.05
C ASN A 95 -11.51 0.72 -19.58
N LEU A 96 -11.23 1.70 -18.71
CA LEU A 96 -11.04 3.10 -19.10
C LEU A 96 -9.56 3.48 -19.22
N ASP A 97 -8.68 2.73 -18.56
CA ASP A 97 -7.25 3.00 -18.56
C ASP A 97 -6.57 2.68 -19.90
N LEU A 98 -5.70 3.60 -20.33
CA LEU A 98 -4.88 3.51 -21.55
C LEU A 98 -3.37 3.47 -21.29
N ALA A 99 -2.92 3.46 -20.02
CA ALA A 99 -1.50 3.55 -19.67
C ALA A 99 -0.90 2.22 -19.18
N GLY A 100 -1.70 1.36 -18.54
CA GLY A 100 -1.26 0.09 -17.97
C GLY A 100 -0.68 -0.89 -18.99
N GLU A 101 -0.99 -0.73 -20.28
CA GLU A 101 -0.39 -1.53 -21.36
C GLU A 101 1.14 -1.35 -21.46
N PHE A 102 1.67 -0.20 -21.06
CA PHE A 102 3.10 0.09 -21.18
C PHE A 102 3.92 -0.32 -19.95
N MET A 103 3.26 -0.59 -18.83
CA MET A 103 3.93 -0.96 -17.58
C MET A 103 4.35 -2.42 -17.60
N ASP A 104 5.42 -2.80 -16.89
CA ASP A 104 5.79 -4.22 -16.76
C ASP A 104 4.97 -4.90 -15.64
N VAL A 105 4.60 -4.11 -14.63
CA VAL A 105 3.75 -4.51 -13.51
C VAL A 105 2.61 -3.51 -13.36
N ILE A 106 1.40 -4.00 -13.08
CA ILE A 106 0.24 -3.14 -12.83
C ILE A 106 0.16 -2.79 -11.36
N GLY A 107 0.31 -1.51 -11.03
CA GLY A 107 -0.05 -0.95 -9.72
C GLY A 107 -1.41 -0.27 -9.78
N PHE A 108 -2.27 -0.46 -8.79
CA PHE A 108 -3.52 0.29 -8.70
C PHE A 108 -3.89 0.74 -7.29
N ASN A 109 -4.51 1.91 -7.20
CA ASN A 109 -4.97 2.54 -5.95
C ASN A 109 -6.49 2.38 -5.82
N ARG A 110 -6.97 1.78 -4.72
CA ARG A 110 -8.41 1.77 -4.39
C ARG A 110 -8.66 1.91 -2.90
N TYR A 111 -9.70 2.67 -2.61
CA TYR A 111 -10.14 2.98 -1.26
C TYR A 111 -11.53 2.36 -1.01
N ASN A 112 -11.60 1.02 -1.11
CA ASN A 112 -12.81 0.24 -0.87
C ASN A 112 -13.28 0.40 0.58
N ALA A 113 -14.60 0.53 0.76
CA ALA A 113 -15.26 0.87 2.01
C ALA A 113 -14.85 2.24 2.61
N TRP A 114 -14.07 3.05 1.88
CA TRP A 114 -13.70 4.40 2.32
C TRP A 114 -14.29 5.46 1.39
N TYR A 115 -13.68 5.69 0.23
CA TYR A 115 -14.22 6.61 -0.79
C TYR A 115 -15.26 5.94 -1.69
N VAL A 116 -15.22 4.62 -1.80
CA VAL A 116 -16.19 3.81 -2.54
C VAL A 116 -16.92 2.90 -1.57
N ASN A 117 -18.26 2.85 -1.62
CA ASN A 117 -19.09 2.05 -0.73
C ASN A 117 -18.79 2.29 0.76
N SER A 118 -18.66 3.55 1.18
CA SER A 118 -18.27 3.94 2.54
C SER A 118 -19.01 3.14 3.62
N GLY A 119 -18.27 2.56 4.57
CA GLY A 119 -18.84 1.77 5.67
C GLY A 119 -19.09 0.29 5.34
N ARG A 120 -19.04 -0.10 4.06
CA ARG A 120 -19.35 -1.47 3.61
C ARG A 120 -18.10 -2.34 3.53
N THR A 121 -17.53 -2.66 4.70
CA THR A 121 -16.33 -3.52 4.80
C THR A 121 -16.58 -4.94 4.28
N ASP A 122 -17.84 -5.38 4.22
CA ASP A 122 -18.27 -6.64 3.61
C ASP A 122 -17.99 -6.72 2.10
N THR A 123 -17.90 -5.59 1.41
CA THR A 123 -17.67 -5.54 -0.05
C THR A 123 -16.19 -5.58 -0.45
N ILE A 124 -15.27 -5.36 0.49
CA ILE A 124 -13.84 -5.19 0.21
C ILE A 124 -13.26 -6.40 -0.54
N ILE A 125 -13.52 -7.61 -0.04
CA ILE A 125 -12.91 -8.83 -0.57
C ILE A 125 -13.27 -9.02 -2.04
N GLN A 126 -14.56 -8.92 -2.36
CA GLN A 126 -15.03 -9.13 -3.72
C GLN A 126 -14.47 -8.06 -4.66
N ASN A 127 -14.56 -6.78 -4.28
CA ASN A 127 -14.13 -5.67 -5.12
C ASN A 127 -12.63 -5.71 -5.43
N VAL A 128 -11.80 -5.98 -4.42
CA VAL A 128 -10.33 -6.08 -4.58
C VAL A 128 -9.98 -7.24 -5.52
N LYS A 129 -10.59 -8.40 -5.33
CA LYS A 129 -10.36 -9.59 -6.16
C LYS A 129 -10.79 -9.38 -7.61
N GLU A 130 -11.99 -8.85 -7.82
CA GLU A 130 -12.51 -8.60 -9.16
C GLU A 130 -11.64 -7.62 -9.92
N GLU A 131 -11.22 -6.53 -9.28
CA GLU A 131 -10.39 -5.53 -9.94
C GLU A 131 -9.00 -6.07 -10.29
N ALA A 132 -8.33 -6.74 -9.34
CA ALA A 132 -7.02 -7.35 -9.61
C ALA A 132 -7.09 -8.38 -10.74
N LEU A 133 -8.14 -9.21 -10.75
CA LEU A 133 -8.37 -10.19 -11.82
C LEU A 133 -8.64 -9.52 -13.17
N ASN A 134 -9.38 -8.42 -13.21
CA ASN A 134 -9.68 -7.70 -14.44
C ASN A 134 -8.41 -7.06 -15.03
N TRP A 135 -7.54 -6.50 -14.20
CA TRP A 135 -6.22 -6.02 -14.64
C TRP A 135 -5.36 -7.14 -15.22
N HIS A 136 -5.26 -8.26 -14.50
CA HIS A 136 -4.48 -9.41 -14.95
C HIS A 136 -5.04 -9.98 -16.26
N LYS A 137 -6.36 -10.16 -16.38
CA LYS A 137 -7.00 -10.63 -17.62
C LYS A 137 -6.77 -9.70 -18.80
N LYS A 138 -6.73 -8.38 -18.60
CA LYS A 138 -6.57 -7.41 -19.68
C LYS A 138 -5.16 -7.46 -20.29
N TYR A 139 -4.13 -7.56 -19.45
CA TYR A 139 -2.74 -7.40 -19.91
C TYR A 139 -1.83 -8.59 -19.69
N ASN A 140 -2.28 -9.63 -18.98
CA ASN A 140 -1.49 -10.78 -18.57
C ASN A 140 -0.19 -10.40 -17.85
N LYS A 141 -0.29 -9.48 -16.88
CA LYS A 141 0.84 -8.94 -16.11
C LYS A 141 0.69 -9.21 -14.62
N PRO A 142 1.79 -9.21 -13.85
CA PRO A 142 1.73 -9.15 -12.40
C PRO A 142 0.98 -7.91 -11.93
N VAL A 143 0.26 -8.04 -10.83
CA VAL A 143 -0.58 -6.98 -10.25
C VAL A 143 -0.21 -6.78 -8.79
N LEU A 144 -0.09 -5.52 -8.34
CA LEU A 144 -0.07 -5.16 -6.92
C LEU A 144 -1.04 -4.02 -6.63
N MET A 145 -1.48 -3.95 -5.38
CA MET A 145 -2.26 -2.83 -4.89
C MET A 145 -1.33 -1.80 -4.24
N THR A 146 -1.12 -0.66 -4.90
CA THR A 146 -0.13 0.37 -4.49
C THR A 146 -0.65 1.30 -3.40
N GLU A 147 -1.97 1.45 -3.26
CA GLU A 147 -2.57 2.16 -2.13
C GLU A 147 -3.93 1.56 -1.75
N TYR A 148 -4.10 1.37 -0.44
CA TYR A 148 -5.39 1.12 0.21
C TYR A 148 -5.35 1.62 1.66
N GLY A 149 -6.50 1.96 2.22
CA GLY A 149 -6.60 2.41 3.61
C GLY A 149 -7.87 3.22 3.89
N GLY A 150 -8.01 3.70 5.12
CA GLY A 150 -9.11 4.56 5.54
C GLY A 150 -8.65 5.46 6.69
N ASP A 151 -9.17 6.69 6.75
CA ASP A 151 -8.77 7.64 7.78
C ASP A 151 -9.32 7.19 9.14
N THR A 152 -8.54 7.44 10.20
CA THR A 152 -8.94 7.18 11.58
C THR A 152 -8.46 8.27 12.52
N MET A 153 -9.27 8.59 13.53
CA MET A 153 -8.88 9.51 14.59
C MET A 153 -8.31 8.69 15.75
N ALA A 154 -7.02 8.88 16.06
CA ALA A 154 -6.40 8.20 17.18
C ALA A 154 -7.14 8.50 18.49
N GLY A 155 -7.47 7.46 19.26
CA GLY A 155 -8.25 7.55 20.48
C GLY A 155 -9.78 7.63 20.30
N LEU A 156 -10.29 7.63 19.07
CA LEU A 156 -11.73 7.48 18.82
C LEU A 156 -12.09 5.99 18.75
N HIS A 157 -12.78 5.51 19.77
CA HIS A 157 -13.24 4.12 19.87
C HIS A 157 -14.77 4.05 19.81
N LEU A 158 -15.32 3.18 18.95
CA LEU A 158 -16.78 3.02 18.78
C LEU A 158 -17.16 1.55 18.58
N SER A 159 -18.30 1.14 19.14
CA SER A 159 -18.89 -0.20 18.99
C SER A 159 -20.40 -0.09 18.69
N PRO A 160 -20.91 -0.55 17.54
CA PRO A 160 -20.17 -1.19 16.44
C PRO A 160 -19.14 -0.25 15.80
N GLU A 161 -18.21 -0.80 15.02
CA GLU A 161 -17.19 0.00 14.34
C GLU A 161 -17.82 1.04 13.42
N TYR A 162 -17.24 2.24 13.39
CA TYR A 162 -17.77 3.37 12.60
C TYR A 162 -16.65 4.07 11.86
N ILE A 163 -16.91 4.61 10.67
CA ILE A 163 -15.94 5.40 9.89
C ILE A 163 -15.26 6.43 10.82
N TRP A 164 -13.92 6.51 10.78
CA TRP A 164 -13.03 7.27 11.68
C TRP A 164 -12.67 6.62 13.02
N SER A 165 -13.38 5.62 13.51
CA SER A 165 -12.94 4.87 14.70
C SER A 165 -11.68 4.05 14.41
N GLU A 166 -10.90 3.74 15.44
CA GLU A 166 -9.75 2.84 15.32
C GLU A 166 -10.19 1.42 14.95
N GLU A 167 -11.32 0.94 15.50
CA GLU A 167 -11.89 -0.37 15.19
C GLU A 167 -12.26 -0.50 13.71
N TYR A 168 -12.76 0.58 13.10
CA TYR A 168 -13.09 0.58 11.69
C TYR A 168 -11.84 0.47 10.81
N GLN A 169 -10.75 1.15 11.15
CA GLN A 169 -9.49 1.03 10.42
C GLN A 169 -8.93 -0.41 10.52
N VAL A 170 -8.98 -0.99 11.72
CA VAL A 170 -8.58 -2.39 11.96
C VAL A 170 -9.44 -3.34 11.11
N LYS A 171 -10.77 -3.18 11.11
CA LYS A 171 -11.69 -4.00 10.31
C LYS A 171 -11.44 -3.85 8.81
N LEU A 172 -11.26 -2.62 8.34
CA LEU A 172 -10.97 -2.32 6.94
C LEU A 172 -9.68 -3.00 6.48
N LEU A 173 -8.58 -2.85 7.23
CA LEU A 173 -7.30 -3.48 6.90
C LEU A 173 -7.41 -5.00 6.96
N SER A 174 -8.05 -5.56 7.99
CA SER A 174 -8.28 -7.00 8.13
C SER A 174 -9.05 -7.60 6.95
N LYS A 175 -10.03 -6.89 6.39
CA LYS A 175 -10.76 -7.33 5.20
C LYS A 175 -9.95 -7.25 3.91
N HIS A 176 -9.05 -6.26 3.79
CA HIS A 176 -8.10 -6.22 2.67
C HIS A 176 -7.09 -7.36 2.76
N PHE A 177 -6.57 -7.64 3.96
CA PHE A 177 -5.67 -8.75 4.24
C PHE A 177 -6.26 -10.10 3.80
N GLU A 178 -7.52 -10.38 4.16
CA GLU A 178 -8.24 -11.57 3.71
C GLU A 178 -8.34 -11.65 2.17
N ALA A 179 -8.56 -10.50 1.50
CA ALA A 179 -8.60 -10.44 0.03
C ALA A 179 -7.24 -10.75 -0.60
N PHE A 180 -6.16 -10.18 -0.06
CA PHE A 180 -4.80 -10.40 -0.57
C PHE A 180 -4.35 -11.83 -0.36
N ASP A 181 -4.68 -12.45 0.77
CA ASP A 181 -4.33 -13.84 1.05
C ASP A 181 -5.01 -14.78 0.03
N GLN A 182 -6.26 -14.50 -0.34
CA GLN A 182 -6.94 -15.22 -1.43
C GLN A 182 -6.30 -14.97 -2.80
N LEU A 183 -5.85 -13.74 -3.08
CA LEU A 183 -5.22 -13.39 -4.36
C LEU A 183 -3.80 -13.95 -4.51
N ARG A 184 -3.02 -14.06 -3.43
CA ARG A 184 -1.68 -14.66 -3.48
C ARG A 184 -1.71 -16.10 -4.00
N ASN A 185 -2.78 -16.84 -3.73
CA ASN A 185 -2.99 -18.19 -4.26
C ASN A 185 -3.18 -18.25 -5.78
N GLU A 186 -3.45 -17.11 -6.44
CA GLU A 186 -3.64 -17.02 -7.90
C GLU A 186 -2.33 -16.74 -8.66
N SER A 187 -1.19 -16.62 -7.98
CA SER A 187 0.17 -16.39 -8.50
C SER A 187 0.45 -15.05 -9.23
N PHE A 188 -0.56 -14.38 -9.78
CA PHE A 188 -0.36 -13.10 -10.49
C PHE A 188 -0.35 -11.88 -9.57
N PHE A 189 -0.86 -11.99 -8.35
CA PHE A 189 -0.91 -10.90 -7.39
C PHE A 189 0.35 -10.92 -6.52
N ILE A 190 1.18 -9.88 -6.64
CA ILE A 190 2.56 -9.89 -6.13
C ILE A 190 2.78 -9.00 -4.91
N GLY A 191 1.77 -8.25 -4.45
CA GLY A 191 1.89 -7.53 -3.19
C GLY A 191 0.89 -6.41 -2.95
N GLU A 192 1.06 -5.76 -1.81
CA GLU A 192 0.21 -4.70 -1.31
C GLU A 192 1.02 -3.62 -0.60
N MET A 193 0.53 -2.37 -0.64
CA MET A 193 1.14 -1.23 0.04
C MET A 193 0.06 -0.45 0.81
N ILE A 194 0.15 -0.49 2.15
CA ILE A 194 -0.75 0.27 3.01
C ILE A 194 -0.49 1.76 2.80
N TRP A 195 -1.55 2.50 2.48
CA TRP A 195 -1.52 3.95 2.48
C TRP A 195 -2.08 4.47 3.81
N ASN A 196 -1.25 4.90 4.77
CA ASN A 196 0.20 5.10 4.69
C ASN A 196 0.89 4.64 6.00
N PHE A 197 2.23 4.73 6.07
CA PHE A 197 2.99 4.45 7.27
C PHE A 197 2.60 5.38 8.44
N ALA A 198 2.60 6.69 8.22
CA ALA A 198 2.27 7.67 9.25
C ALA A 198 1.34 8.76 8.72
N ASP A 199 0.56 9.36 9.62
CA ASP A 199 -0.25 10.53 9.29
C ASP A 199 0.64 11.69 8.78
N PHE A 200 0.12 12.46 7.83
CA PHE A 200 0.85 13.57 7.22
C PHE A 200 -0.05 14.75 6.89
N ASN A 201 0.57 15.93 6.75
CA ASN A 201 -0.15 17.15 6.40
C ASN A 201 -0.55 17.16 4.93
N THR A 202 -1.76 17.63 4.68
CA THR A 202 -2.29 17.88 3.34
C THR A 202 -2.87 19.29 3.27
N ALA A 203 -3.31 19.72 2.07
CA ALA A 203 -4.11 20.93 1.94
C ALA A 203 -5.31 20.91 2.92
N GLN A 204 -5.73 22.10 3.37
CA GLN A 204 -6.87 22.24 4.27
C GLN A 204 -8.16 21.89 3.53
N THR A 205 -8.87 20.88 4.01
CA THR A 205 -10.15 20.43 3.45
C THR A 205 -11.06 19.91 4.57
N TYR A 206 -12.37 19.90 4.35
CA TYR A 206 -13.34 19.36 5.32
C TYR A 206 -13.34 17.83 5.38
N VAL A 207 -12.77 17.14 4.38
CA VAL A 207 -12.71 15.67 4.31
C VAL A 207 -11.52 15.08 5.06
N ARG A 208 -10.54 15.90 5.45
CA ARG A 208 -9.27 15.47 6.09
C ARG A 208 -8.99 16.30 7.33
N VAL A 209 -9.59 15.89 8.45
CA VAL A 209 -9.50 16.59 9.74
C VAL A 209 -8.06 16.58 10.25
N GLY A 210 -7.39 17.73 10.16
CA GLY A 210 -5.99 17.88 10.61
C GLY A 210 -4.99 17.12 9.75
N GLY A 211 -5.27 16.91 8.46
CA GLY A 211 -4.40 16.22 7.50
C GLY A 211 -4.90 14.84 7.07
N ASN A 212 -4.07 14.07 6.38
CA ASN A 212 -4.34 12.66 6.08
C ASN A 212 -4.10 11.83 7.34
N LYS A 213 -5.11 11.06 7.73
CA LYS A 213 -5.19 10.30 8.98
C LYS A 213 -5.26 8.79 8.74
N LYS A 214 -4.89 8.33 7.54
CA LYS A 214 -4.85 6.90 7.18
C LYS A 214 -3.62 6.17 7.73
N GLY A 215 -2.67 6.90 8.32
CA GLY A 215 -1.45 6.32 8.85
C GLY A 215 -1.73 5.19 9.85
N VAL A 216 -0.90 4.15 9.82
CA VAL A 216 -0.87 3.14 10.90
C VAL A 216 -0.20 3.70 12.16
N PHE A 217 0.66 4.70 11.98
CA PHE A 217 1.16 5.57 13.04
C PHE A 217 0.54 6.97 12.96
N THR A 218 0.43 7.64 14.10
CA THR A 218 0.17 9.08 14.14
C THR A 218 1.34 9.85 13.53
N ARG A 219 1.13 11.17 13.32
CA ARG A 219 2.18 12.04 12.80
C ARG A 219 3.40 12.09 13.73
N ASP A 220 3.20 11.95 15.04
CA ASP A 220 4.29 11.93 16.02
C ASP A 220 4.80 10.50 16.29
N ARG A 221 4.51 9.57 15.37
CA ARG A 221 4.98 8.17 15.35
C ARG A 221 4.49 7.33 16.53
N GLN A 222 3.38 7.71 17.14
CA GLN A 222 2.69 6.83 18.09
C GLN A 222 1.88 5.77 17.33
N PRO A 223 1.96 4.48 17.70
CA PRO A 223 1.19 3.43 17.05
C PRO A 223 -0.31 3.61 17.30
N LYS A 224 -1.13 3.42 16.26
CA LYS A 224 -2.58 3.27 16.39
C LYS A 224 -2.95 1.79 16.58
N ALA A 225 -4.21 1.48 16.86
CA ALA A 225 -4.66 0.08 16.93
C ALA A 225 -4.31 -0.75 15.68
N SER A 226 -4.33 -0.13 14.49
CA SER A 226 -3.94 -0.78 13.23
C SER A 226 -2.47 -1.21 13.18
N ALA A 227 -1.56 -0.51 13.86
CA ALA A 227 -0.15 -0.92 13.93
C ALA A 227 0.01 -2.30 14.60
N GLN A 228 -0.80 -2.59 15.62
CA GLN A 228 -0.80 -3.90 16.29
C GLN A 228 -1.32 -5.00 15.37
N LEU A 229 -2.38 -4.73 14.61
CA LEU A 229 -2.89 -5.66 13.59
C LEU A 229 -1.82 -5.94 12.51
N VAL A 230 -1.18 -4.89 12.00
CA VAL A 230 -0.15 -4.99 10.96
C VAL A 230 1.05 -5.79 11.44
N ARG A 231 1.52 -5.55 12.68
CA ARG A 231 2.60 -6.32 13.31
C ARG A 231 2.25 -7.81 13.36
N LYS A 232 1.05 -8.16 13.84
CA LYS A 232 0.59 -9.55 13.87
C LYS A 232 0.54 -10.18 12.48
N ARG A 233 0.00 -9.47 11.48
CA ARG A 233 -0.07 -9.97 10.10
C ARG A 233 1.31 -10.35 9.56
N TYR A 234 2.27 -9.42 9.61
CA TYR A 234 3.54 -9.66 8.95
C TYR A 234 4.41 -10.70 9.68
N TRP A 235 4.28 -10.85 11.00
CA TRP A 235 4.88 -12.00 11.69
C TRP A 235 4.22 -13.33 11.33
N ALA A 236 2.89 -13.37 11.21
CA ALA A 236 2.20 -14.58 10.73
C ALA A 236 2.62 -14.96 9.30
N LEU A 237 2.79 -13.98 8.41
CA LEU A 237 3.32 -14.20 7.06
C LEU A 237 4.77 -14.68 7.07
N ALA A 238 5.63 -14.12 7.93
CA ALA A 238 7.02 -14.56 8.05
C ALA A 238 7.12 -15.99 8.61
N GLU A 239 6.24 -16.38 9.53
CA GLU A 239 6.14 -17.77 9.99
C GLU A 239 5.70 -18.71 8.86
N GLU A 240 4.68 -18.33 8.09
CA GLU A 240 4.16 -19.13 6.98
C GLU A 240 5.16 -19.27 5.82
N LEU A 241 5.74 -18.16 5.37
CA LEU A 241 6.52 -18.08 4.13
C LEU A 241 8.00 -18.37 4.35
N ASP A 242 8.54 -17.96 5.49
CA ASP A 242 9.98 -17.98 5.77
C ASP A 242 10.34 -18.88 6.97
N SER A 243 9.35 -19.56 7.58
CA SER A 243 9.53 -20.41 8.78
C SER A 243 10.19 -19.66 9.96
N VAL A 244 9.92 -18.36 10.06
CA VAL A 244 10.46 -17.53 11.15
C VAL A 244 9.59 -17.69 12.39
N THR A 245 10.20 -17.90 13.55
CA THR A 245 9.49 -17.94 14.83
C THR A 245 8.98 -16.53 15.21
N PRO A 246 7.66 -16.32 15.35
CA PRO A 246 7.11 -15.05 15.82
C PRO A 246 7.56 -14.73 17.25
N PRO A 247 7.65 -13.45 17.64
CA PRO A 247 8.00 -13.09 19.01
C PRO A 247 6.83 -13.35 19.96
N ASP A 248 7.15 -13.68 21.22
CA ASP A 248 6.16 -14.09 22.24
C ASP A 248 5.28 -12.93 22.73
N ASP A 249 5.61 -11.69 22.37
CA ASP A 249 4.91 -10.46 22.75
C ASP A 249 3.90 -9.98 21.70
N LEU A 250 3.48 -10.83 20.76
CA LEU A 250 2.45 -10.45 19.78
C LEU A 250 1.06 -10.30 20.38
N SER A 251 0.78 -11.02 21.46
CA SER A 251 -0.52 -10.96 22.14
C SER A 251 -0.33 -10.82 23.64
N GLU A 252 -1.19 -10.01 24.24
CA GLU A 252 -1.25 -9.89 25.69
C GLU A 252 -1.75 -11.18 26.33
N TYR A 253 -1.29 -11.44 27.55
CA TYR A 253 -1.79 -12.55 28.36
C TYR A 253 -3.29 -12.40 28.60
N VAL A 254 -4.04 -13.48 28.36
CA VAL A 254 -5.50 -13.54 28.65
C VAL A 254 -5.77 -14.52 29.80
N HIS A 255 -5.23 -15.73 29.70
CA HIS A 255 -5.43 -16.81 30.65
C HIS A 255 -4.33 -17.86 30.46
N GLU A 256 -3.96 -18.58 31.52
CA GLU A 256 -2.92 -19.62 31.52
C GLU A 256 -3.11 -20.64 30.39
N SER A 257 -4.33 -21.10 30.17
CA SER A 257 -4.67 -22.06 29.09
C SER A 257 -4.55 -21.50 27.66
N HIS A 258 -4.37 -20.18 27.49
CA HIS A 258 -4.21 -19.51 26.20
C HIS A 258 -2.79 -18.97 25.97
N ALA A 259 -1.89 -19.12 26.95
CA ALA A 259 -0.48 -18.82 26.79
C ALA A 259 0.17 -19.90 25.91
N LYS A 260 0.11 -19.73 24.59
CA LYS A 260 1.04 -20.45 23.70
C LYS A 260 2.45 -19.93 24.01
N TYR A 261 3.29 -20.79 24.58
CA TYR A 261 4.74 -20.62 24.75
C TYR A 261 5.24 -19.69 25.86
N LEU A 262 4.64 -19.71 27.06
CA LEU A 262 5.39 -19.35 28.26
C LEU A 262 5.81 -20.65 28.95
N GLU A 263 7.06 -21.08 28.71
CA GLU A 263 7.65 -22.17 29.47
C GLU A 263 7.54 -21.89 30.97
N THR A 264 7.03 -22.90 31.67
CA THR A 264 6.57 -22.85 33.05
C THR A 264 7.70 -22.61 34.03
N GLY A 265 7.76 -21.40 34.57
CA GLY A 265 8.43 -21.07 35.83
C GLY A 265 7.46 -20.41 36.80
N LEU A 266 6.59 -21.19 37.45
CA LEU A 266 5.81 -20.74 38.61
C LEU A 266 6.57 -21.04 39.91
N PRO A 267 6.24 -20.40 41.06
CA PRO A 267 5.32 -19.27 41.25
C PRO A 267 5.97 -18.09 42.01
N ASP A 268 5.35 -16.92 42.01
CA ASP A 268 5.04 -16.24 43.28
C ASP A 268 3.92 -15.20 43.11
N VAL A 269 2.93 -15.39 43.98
CA VAL A 269 1.77 -14.53 44.22
C VAL A 269 2.22 -13.23 44.84
N TRP A 270 1.86 -12.08 44.29
CA TRP A 270 1.49 -10.90 45.10
C TRP A 270 0.42 -10.06 44.39
N VAL A 271 -0.77 -10.08 44.96
CA VAL A 271 -1.78 -9.02 44.82
C VAL A 271 -1.34 -7.87 45.70
N THR A 272 -1.18 -6.67 45.14
CA THR A 272 -1.52 -5.44 45.86
C THR A 272 -1.99 -4.35 44.89
N SER A 273 -3.25 -3.97 45.07
CA SER A 273 -3.81 -2.69 44.67
C SER A 273 -3.31 -1.56 45.58
N VAL A 274 -3.16 -0.36 45.02
CA VAL A 274 -3.60 0.89 45.66
C VAL A 274 -4.36 1.71 44.63
#